data_AF-A0AAD9TP73-F1
#
_entry.id   AF-A0AAD9TP73-F1
#
_cell.length_a   1.000
_cell.length_b   1.000
_cell.length_c   1.000
_cell.angle_alpha   90.00
_cell.angle_beta   90.00
_cell.angle_gamma   90.00
#
_symmetry.space_group_name_H-M   'P 1'
#
loop_
_entity.id
_entity.type
_entity.pdbx_description
1 polymer ?
#
loop_
_entity_poly.entity_id
_entity_poly.type
_entity_poly.pdbx_seq_one_letter_code
_entity_poly.pdbx_strand_id
1 'polypeptide(L)'
;MRQLGLPRTLSDHNAILVGKKWEDWGPKPFHFFNGWLEDKGLMEETVKGWNGCKSAGSKGFSLASKAKEAKKSMRCWIAVKKRVVGEGKFIENILAELDSKAEVDGWTDCLRKERMDCLAKLWKELRKEEQLWRQKSRVNWLKEGDKNSKFFHSMKNGRRMRNYFNDISFGSGKISDPVLIKEGVVDFFKNYYTKVKWNHPSIIGLNFMGLKDSEREALKVGFSEEEVWAVVCSCDGNQTPGPDDLNLDFVKANWNAIQVDLMNFIHEFHRNGESVKDLNKTFVALIPKRTHPETMKDFRPISLVNSMYKILAKVLANRLKLVMGCLISES
;
A
#
# COMPACT_ATOMS: atom_id res chain seq x y z
N MET A 1 -19.59 -9.22 -25.42
CA MET A 1 -19.98 -8.12 -24.49
C MET A 1 -21.46 -8.33 -24.20
N ARG A 2 -21.88 -8.53 -22.94
CA ARG A 2 -23.31 -8.67 -22.60
C ARG A 2 -23.81 -7.30 -22.14
N GLN A 3 -24.87 -6.80 -22.76
CA GLN A 3 -25.53 -5.56 -22.33
C GLN A 3 -26.87 -5.94 -21.69
N LEU A 4 -27.13 -5.44 -20.48
CA LEU A 4 -28.35 -5.70 -19.75
C LEU A 4 -28.93 -4.35 -19.32
N GLY A 5 -30.15 -4.02 -19.77
CA GLY A 5 -30.86 -2.85 -19.28
C GLY A 5 -31.28 -3.09 -17.83
N LEU A 6 -30.85 -2.22 -16.91
CA LEU A 6 -31.36 -2.26 -15.54
C LEU A 6 -32.80 -1.73 -15.52
N PRO A 7 -33.67 -2.22 -14.62
CA PRO A 7 -35.06 -1.78 -14.56
C PRO A 7 -35.17 -0.27 -14.27
N ARG A 8 -36.08 0.40 -14.98
CA ARG A 8 -36.46 1.79 -14.73
C ARG A 8 -37.16 1.88 -13.38
N THR A 9 -36.60 2.66 -12.46
CA THR A 9 -37.27 3.01 -11.20
C THR A 9 -37.92 4.38 -11.34
N LEU A 10 -37.21 5.48 -11.08
CA LEU A 10 -37.75 6.86 -11.07
C LEU A 10 -37.06 7.82 -12.07
N SER A 11 -36.14 7.31 -12.89
CA SER A 11 -35.39 8.09 -13.89
C SER A 11 -35.82 7.67 -15.30
N ASP A 12 -35.95 8.63 -16.21
CA ASP A 12 -36.22 8.43 -17.64
C ASP A 12 -35.03 7.82 -18.39
N HIS A 13 -33.83 7.92 -17.79
CA HIS A 13 -32.62 7.26 -18.27
C HIS A 13 -32.56 5.78 -17.87
N ASN A 14 -32.33 4.91 -18.85
CA ASN A 14 -32.15 3.47 -18.64
C ASN A 14 -30.65 3.16 -18.50
N ALA A 15 -30.18 2.86 -17.28
CA ALA A 15 -28.78 2.51 -17.07
C ALA A 15 -28.47 1.16 -17.74
N ILE A 16 -27.55 1.18 -18.70
CA ILE A 16 -27.11 -0.04 -19.41
C ILE A 16 -25.95 -0.64 -18.64
N LEU A 17 -26.15 -1.83 -18.09
CA LEU A 17 -25.09 -2.64 -17.50
C LEU A 17 -24.32 -3.34 -18.63
N VAL A 18 -23.15 -2.81 -18.96
CA VAL A 18 -22.24 -3.44 -19.94
C VAL A 18 -21.29 -4.38 -19.19
N GLY A 19 -21.54 -5.68 -19.29
CA GLY A 19 -20.69 -6.75 -18.77
C GLY A 19 -19.60 -7.16 -19.77
N LYS A 20 -18.33 -6.92 -19.42
CA LYS A 20 -17.19 -7.58 -20.06
C LYS A 20 -17.09 -9.03 -19.55
N LYS A 21 -16.54 -9.94 -20.36
CA LYS A 21 -16.20 -11.31 -19.93
C LYS A 21 -15.28 -11.18 -18.71
N TRP A 22 -15.56 -11.94 -17.65
CA TRP A 22 -14.71 -11.92 -16.46
C TRP A 22 -13.36 -12.54 -16.81
N GLU A 23 -12.32 -11.72 -16.83
CA GLU A 23 -10.93 -12.15 -17.02
C GLU A 23 -10.33 -12.39 -15.62
N ASP A 24 -9.92 -13.62 -15.35
CA ASP A 24 -9.28 -13.95 -14.07
C ASP A 24 -7.80 -13.56 -14.10
N TRP A 25 -7.49 -12.42 -13.48
CA TRP A 25 -6.13 -11.95 -13.27
C TRP A 25 -5.51 -12.53 -11.98
N GLY A 26 -6.17 -13.49 -11.33
CA GLY A 26 -5.75 -14.11 -10.07
C GLY A 26 -6.19 -13.32 -8.83
N PRO A 27 -5.71 -13.71 -7.64
CA PRO A 27 -6.13 -13.10 -6.39
C PRO A 27 -5.71 -11.63 -6.35
N LYS A 28 -6.66 -10.75 -5.99
CA LYS A 28 -6.37 -9.33 -5.77
C LYS A 28 -5.45 -9.18 -4.56
N PRO A 29 -4.33 -8.45 -4.68
CA PRO A 29 -3.50 -8.10 -3.54
C PRO A 29 -4.34 -7.42 -2.46
N PHE A 30 -4.03 -7.71 -1.20
CA PHE A 30 -4.62 -6.96 -0.10
C PHE A 30 -3.84 -5.64 0.02
N HIS A 31 -4.45 -4.57 0.49
CA HIS A 31 -3.71 -3.34 0.70
C HIS A 31 -4.19 -2.76 2.02
N PHE A 32 -3.24 -2.47 2.91
CA PHE A 32 -3.53 -1.77 4.15
C PHE A 32 -4.22 -0.44 3.84
N PHE A 33 -5.33 -0.21 4.52
CA PHE A 33 -6.10 1.02 4.41
C PHE A 33 -5.96 1.82 5.72
N ASN A 34 -5.55 3.09 5.61
CA ASN A 34 -5.19 3.89 6.78
C ASN A 34 -6.34 4.12 7.76
N GLY A 35 -7.59 4.19 7.29
CA GLY A 35 -8.75 4.32 8.17
C GLY A 35 -9.00 3.10 9.07
N TRP A 36 -8.32 1.98 8.81
CA TRP A 36 -8.32 0.83 9.72
C TRP A 36 -7.56 1.09 11.01
N LEU A 37 -6.66 2.08 11.05
CA LEU A 37 -5.94 2.47 12.27
C LEU A 37 -6.90 3.01 13.36
N GLU A 38 -8.06 3.53 12.96
CA GLU A 38 -9.08 4.03 13.90
C GLU A 38 -9.89 2.89 14.57
N ASP A 39 -9.79 1.66 14.06
CA ASP A 39 -10.44 0.49 14.62
C ASP A 39 -9.50 -0.19 15.63
N LYS A 40 -9.67 0.18 16.91
CA LYS A 40 -8.87 -0.36 18.02
C LYS A 40 -8.90 -1.89 18.08
N GLY A 41 -10.07 -2.51 17.87
CA GLY A 41 -10.22 -3.97 17.91
C GLY A 41 -9.44 -4.65 16.78
N LEU A 42 -9.47 -4.07 15.58
CA LEU A 42 -8.64 -4.54 14.47
C LEU A 42 -7.14 -4.43 14.78
N MET A 43 -6.69 -3.31 15.34
CA MET A 43 -5.27 -3.13 15.69
C MET A 43 -4.83 -4.10 16.79
N GLU A 44 -5.64 -4.27 17.83
CA GLU A 44 -5.39 -5.25 18.90
C GLU A 44 -5.28 -6.68 18.35
N GLU A 45 -6.20 -7.09 17.50
CA GLU A 45 -6.16 -8.43 16.88
C GLU A 45 -4.96 -8.60 15.94
N THR A 46 -4.59 -7.54 15.23
CA THR A 46 -3.42 -7.54 14.35
C THR A 46 -2.12 -7.67 15.15
N VAL A 47 -1.99 -6.95 16.25
CA VAL A 47 -0.83 -7.02 17.16
C VAL A 47 -0.78 -8.37 17.87
N LYS A 48 -1.93 -8.95 18.27
CA LYS A 48 -2.01 -10.32 18.79
C LYS A 48 -1.49 -11.33 17.77
N GLY A 49 -1.92 -11.22 16.50
CA GLY A 49 -1.43 -12.08 15.42
C GLY A 49 0.07 -11.93 15.17
N TRP A 50 0.57 -10.69 15.19
CA TRP A 50 2.00 -10.39 15.07
C TRP A 50 2.82 -11.04 16.19
N ASN A 51 2.42 -10.83 17.45
CA ASN A 51 3.13 -11.34 18.63
C ASN A 51 2.99 -12.86 18.81
N GLY A 52 1.87 -13.43 18.39
CA GLY A 52 1.61 -14.87 18.45
C GLY A 52 2.40 -15.70 17.43
N CYS A 53 2.95 -15.07 16.40
CA CYS A 53 3.72 -15.75 15.39
C CYS A 53 5.10 -16.17 15.92
N LYS A 54 5.28 -17.48 16.11
CA LYS A 54 6.57 -18.11 16.41
C LYS A 54 7.17 -18.63 15.11
N SER A 55 8.33 -18.10 14.74
CA SER A 55 9.05 -18.49 13.53
C SER A 55 10.49 -18.83 13.88
N ALA A 56 10.97 -19.99 13.45
CA ALA A 56 12.38 -20.34 13.48
C ALA A 56 13.05 -19.83 12.19
N GLY A 57 14.27 -19.30 12.29
CA GLY A 57 15.04 -18.77 11.16
C GLY A 57 15.74 -17.45 11.47
N SER A 58 16.20 -16.77 10.44
CA SER A 58 16.80 -15.43 10.55
C SER A 58 15.78 -14.42 11.10
N LYS A 59 16.25 -13.33 11.70
CA LYS A 59 15.40 -12.22 12.15
C LYS A 59 14.64 -11.60 10.99
N GLY A 60 15.25 -11.54 9.80
CA GLY A 60 14.56 -11.12 8.57
C GLY A 60 13.39 -12.03 8.17
N PHE A 61 13.58 -13.36 8.23
CA PHE A 61 12.50 -14.33 7.98
C PHE A 61 11.41 -14.25 9.05
N SER A 62 11.80 -14.07 10.31
CA SER A 62 10.88 -13.90 11.43
C SER A 62 10.00 -12.67 11.24
N LEU A 63 10.61 -11.53 10.90
CA LEU A 63 9.90 -10.28 10.64
C LEU A 63 8.91 -10.42 9.48
N ALA A 64 9.34 -11.06 8.38
CA ALA A 64 8.46 -11.33 7.24
C ALA A 64 7.29 -12.27 7.60
N SER A 65 7.53 -13.28 8.43
CA SER A 65 6.52 -14.23 8.90
C SER A 65 5.50 -13.56 9.82
N LYS A 66 5.96 -12.71 10.74
CA LYS A 66 5.09 -11.90 11.61
C LYS A 66 4.20 -10.95 10.82
N ALA A 67 4.75 -10.27 9.80
CA ALA A 67 3.98 -9.43 8.89
C ALA A 67 2.91 -10.22 8.14
N LYS A 68 3.23 -11.44 7.70
CA LYS A 68 2.27 -12.33 7.03
C LYS A 68 1.14 -12.77 7.97
N GLU A 69 1.44 -13.09 9.23
CA GLU A 69 0.43 -13.49 10.21
C GLU A 69 -0.46 -12.31 10.61
N ALA A 70 0.11 -11.12 10.85
CA ALA A 70 -0.65 -9.90 11.10
C ALA A 70 -1.65 -9.60 9.97
N LYS A 71 -1.20 -9.70 8.71
CA LYS A 71 -2.06 -9.58 7.53
C LYS A 71 -3.19 -10.63 7.51
N LYS A 72 -2.92 -11.86 7.95
CA LYS A 72 -3.94 -12.92 8.04
C LYS A 72 -4.98 -12.58 9.13
N SER A 73 -4.55 -12.17 10.32
CA SER A 73 -5.43 -11.73 11.40
C SER A 73 -6.31 -10.56 10.96
N MET A 74 -5.73 -9.56 10.29
CA MET A 74 -6.48 -8.45 9.70
C MET A 74 -7.57 -8.92 8.74
N ARG A 75 -7.23 -9.83 7.81
CA ARG A 75 -8.19 -10.35 6.82
C ARG A 75 -9.33 -11.10 7.51
N CYS A 76 -9.03 -11.90 8.52
CA CYS A 76 -10.04 -12.60 9.32
C CYS A 76 -10.96 -11.61 10.05
N TRP A 77 -10.41 -10.62 10.74
CA TRP A 77 -11.20 -9.57 11.41
C TRP A 77 -12.12 -8.83 10.44
N ILE A 78 -11.56 -8.38 9.31
CA ILE A 78 -12.32 -7.66 8.29
C ILE A 78 -13.41 -8.56 7.69
N ALA A 79 -13.15 -9.85 7.49
CA ALA A 79 -14.15 -10.78 6.97
C ALA A 79 -15.30 -10.99 7.96
N VAL A 80 -15.02 -11.08 9.26
CA VAL A 80 -16.04 -11.16 10.33
C VAL A 80 -16.84 -9.86 10.38
N LYS A 81 -16.18 -8.71 10.44
CA LYS A 81 -16.84 -7.40 10.51
C LYS A 81 -17.66 -7.08 9.26
N LYS A 82 -17.16 -7.43 8.07
CA LYS A 82 -17.91 -7.28 6.82
C LYS A 82 -19.12 -8.19 6.71
N ARG A 83 -19.27 -9.25 7.50
CA ARG A 83 -20.54 -10.00 7.57
C ARG A 83 -21.63 -9.22 8.29
N VAL A 84 -21.25 -8.21 9.09
CA VAL A 84 -22.12 -7.14 9.59
C VAL A 84 -22.25 -6.08 8.48
N VAL A 85 -22.77 -6.47 7.32
CA VAL A 85 -23.00 -5.53 6.21
C VAL A 85 -24.13 -4.59 6.60
N GLY A 86 -23.87 -3.29 6.57
CA GLY A 86 -24.92 -2.28 6.54
C GLY A 86 -24.87 -1.26 7.66
N GLU A 87 -23.86 -1.21 8.54
CA GLU A 87 -23.82 -0.27 9.67
C GLU A 87 -24.20 1.18 9.28
N GLY A 88 -23.66 1.72 8.19
CA GLY A 88 -24.04 3.06 7.71
C GLY A 88 -25.54 3.19 7.36
N LYS A 89 -26.06 2.31 6.51
CA LYS A 89 -27.49 2.28 6.14
C LYS A 89 -28.40 1.94 7.31
N PHE A 90 -27.92 1.13 8.24
CA PHE A 90 -28.62 0.74 9.45
C PHE A 90 -28.72 1.92 10.42
N ILE A 91 -27.64 2.69 10.60
CA ILE A 91 -27.65 3.92 11.39
C ILE A 91 -28.52 4.99 10.71
N GLU A 92 -28.49 5.11 9.37
CA GLU A 92 -29.41 5.97 8.61
C GLU A 92 -30.88 5.59 8.84
N ASN A 93 -31.20 4.29 8.84
CA ASN A 93 -32.55 3.82 9.15
C ASN A 93 -32.95 4.13 10.61
N ILE A 94 -32.07 3.93 11.59
CA ILE A 94 -32.33 4.29 13.00
C ILE A 94 -32.57 5.80 13.13
N LEU A 95 -31.78 6.63 12.44
CA LEU A 95 -31.98 8.08 12.44
C LEU A 95 -33.34 8.45 11.85
N ALA A 96 -33.77 7.81 10.77
CA ALA A 96 -35.09 8.01 10.20
C ALA A 96 -36.21 7.60 11.17
N GLU A 97 -36.07 6.47 11.87
CA GLU A 97 -37.04 6.04 12.89
C GLU A 97 -37.11 7.01 14.09
N LEU A 98 -35.98 7.54 14.55
CA LEU A 98 -35.93 8.53 15.62
C LEU A 98 -36.56 9.85 15.22
N ASP A 99 -36.31 10.31 13.99
CA ASP A 99 -36.90 11.53 13.44
C ASP A 99 -38.43 11.37 13.31
N SER A 100 -38.92 10.23 12.82
CA SER A 100 -40.36 9.93 12.76
C SER A 100 -41.03 9.84 14.13
N LYS A 101 -40.36 9.27 15.15
CA LYS A 101 -40.88 9.27 16.53
C LYS A 101 -40.98 10.69 17.10
N ALA A 102 -39.99 11.53 16.85
CA ALA A 102 -39.98 12.91 17.31
C ALA A 102 -41.04 13.78 16.61
N GLU A 103 -41.45 13.45 15.38
CA GLU A 103 -42.57 14.10 14.69
C GLU A 103 -43.93 13.83 15.37
N VAL A 104 -44.11 12.63 15.95
CA VAL A 104 -45.35 12.23 16.62
C VAL A 104 -45.37 12.68 18.08
N ASP A 105 -44.30 12.40 18.83
CA ASP A 105 -44.25 12.55 20.29
C ASP A 105 -43.57 13.86 20.74
N GLY A 106 -42.96 14.61 19.82
CA GLY A 106 -42.16 15.79 20.10
C GLY A 106 -40.72 15.46 20.57
N TRP A 107 -39.85 16.46 20.53
CA TRP A 107 -38.44 16.30 20.91
C TRP A 107 -38.23 16.30 22.43
N THR A 108 -37.89 15.13 22.98
CA THR A 108 -37.39 14.97 24.35
C THR A 108 -35.85 15.02 24.40
N ASP A 109 -35.28 15.31 25.57
CA ASP A 109 -33.83 15.38 25.73
C ASP A 109 -33.14 14.01 25.55
N CYS A 110 -33.83 12.91 25.89
CA CYS A 110 -33.32 11.57 25.64
C CYS A 110 -33.25 11.26 24.13
N LEU A 111 -34.30 11.58 23.36
CA LEU A 111 -34.31 11.43 21.90
C LEU A 111 -33.25 12.29 21.22
N ARG A 112 -33.07 13.54 21.66
CA ARG A 112 -32.00 14.42 21.14
C ARG A 112 -30.61 13.81 21.36
N LYS A 113 -30.36 13.30 22.57
CA LYS A 113 -29.07 12.68 22.91
C LYS A 113 -28.82 11.43 22.07
N GLU A 114 -29.80 10.54 21.97
CA GLU A 114 -29.68 9.31 21.18
C GLU A 114 -29.44 9.62 19.69
N ARG A 115 -30.15 10.61 19.15
CA ARG A 115 -29.93 11.10 17.78
C ARG A 115 -28.53 11.66 17.58
N MET A 116 -28.04 12.47 18.51
CA MET A 116 -26.67 13.00 18.46
C MET A 116 -25.62 11.88 18.46
N ASP A 117 -25.82 10.84 19.28
CA ASP A 117 -24.93 9.68 19.33
C ASP A 117 -24.96 8.88 18.01
N CYS A 118 -26.15 8.69 17.42
CA CYS A 118 -26.31 8.05 16.11
C CYS A 118 -25.65 8.86 14.98
N LEU A 119 -25.83 10.19 14.96
CA LEU A 119 -25.14 11.07 14.02
C LEU A 119 -23.62 10.98 14.18
N ALA A 120 -23.10 11.02 15.40
CA ALA A 120 -21.68 10.89 15.66
C ALA A 120 -21.12 9.55 15.13
N LYS A 121 -21.86 8.46 15.30
CA LYS A 121 -21.51 7.14 14.73
C LYS A 121 -21.53 7.16 13.20
N LEU A 122 -22.57 7.73 12.58
CA LEU A 122 -22.67 7.83 11.12
C LEU A 122 -21.52 8.65 10.53
N TRP A 123 -21.22 9.81 11.11
CA TRP A 123 -20.10 10.65 10.71
C TRP A 123 -18.76 9.90 10.76
N LYS A 124 -18.57 9.07 11.79
CA LYS A 124 -17.36 8.24 11.92
C LYS A 124 -17.27 7.19 10.81
N GLU A 125 -18.36 6.53 10.45
CA GLU A 125 -18.36 5.54 9.36
C GLU A 125 -18.15 6.18 7.97
N LEU A 126 -18.83 7.30 7.69
CA LEU A 126 -18.65 8.04 6.44
C LEU A 126 -17.22 8.55 6.27
N ARG A 127 -16.59 9.02 7.34
CA ARG A 127 -15.19 9.47 7.33
C ARG A 127 -14.22 8.34 6.98
N LYS A 128 -14.44 7.12 7.49
CA LYS A 128 -13.64 5.94 7.11
C LYS A 128 -13.80 5.60 5.64
N GLU A 129 -15.03 5.67 5.12
CA GLU A 129 -15.29 5.42 3.70
C GLU A 129 -14.63 6.46 2.80
N GLU A 130 -14.70 7.73 3.19
CA GLU A 130 -14.04 8.83 2.51
C GLU A 130 -12.52 8.64 2.46
N GLN A 131 -11.90 8.35 3.60
CA GLN A 131 -10.47 8.04 3.67
C GLN A 131 -10.11 6.89 2.71
N LEU A 132 -10.97 5.87 2.57
CA LEU A 132 -10.76 4.73 1.66
C LEU A 132 -10.76 5.16 0.20
N TRP A 133 -11.72 5.99 -0.17
CA TRP A 133 -11.78 6.53 -1.52
C TRP A 133 -10.62 7.47 -1.80
N ARG A 134 -10.22 8.30 -0.84
CA ARG A 134 -9.04 9.16 -0.92
C ARG A 134 -7.78 8.35 -1.19
N GLN A 135 -7.48 7.34 -0.37
CA GLN A 135 -6.30 6.50 -0.53
C GLN A 135 -6.30 5.76 -1.88
N LYS A 136 -7.45 5.26 -2.32
CA LYS A 136 -7.61 4.60 -3.63
C LYS A 136 -7.43 5.55 -4.82
N SER A 137 -7.87 6.80 -4.68
CA SER A 137 -7.77 7.80 -5.76
C SER A 137 -6.34 8.29 -6.01
N ARG A 138 -5.46 8.20 -4.98
CA ARG A 138 -4.06 8.69 -5.01
C ARG A 138 -3.95 10.17 -5.41
N VAL A 139 -4.97 10.98 -5.10
CA VAL A 139 -4.98 12.42 -5.38
C VAL A 139 -4.48 13.17 -4.13
N ASN A 140 -3.37 13.91 -4.27
CA ASN A 140 -2.75 14.66 -3.17
C ASN A 140 -3.22 16.12 -3.07
N TRP A 141 -3.85 16.66 -4.13
CA TRP A 141 -4.26 18.08 -4.23
C TRP A 141 -5.33 18.47 -3.18
N LEU A 142 -6.19 17.53 -2.79
CA LEU A 142 -7.26 17.71 -1.80
C LEU A 142 -6.75 17.63 -0.35
N LYS A 143 -5.66 18.31 -0.01
CA LYS A 143 -5.34 18.54 1.41
C LYS A 143 -6.32 19.54 2.06
N GLU A 144 -7.15 20.24 1.28
CA GLU A 144 -8.06 21.31 1.74
C GLU A 144 -9.53 21.21 1.26
N GLY A 145 -10.11 20.01 1.11
CA GLY A 145 -11.52 19.92 0.68
C GLY A 145 -12.27 18.70 1.21
N ASP A 146 -13.37 18.98 1.90
CA ASP A 146 -14.28 18.05 2.57
C ASP A 146 -15.28 17.43 1.58
N LYS A 147 -15.41 16.09 1.58
CA LYS A 147 -16.52 15.23 1.11
C LYS A 147 -16.12 14.14 0.09
N ASN A 148 -16.63 12.93 0.35
CA ASN A 148 -16.74 11.76 -0.55
C ASN A 148 -17.59 12.09 -1.80
N SER A 149 -17.04 12.89 -2.70
CA SER A 149 -17.73 13.44 -3.86
C SER A 149 -17.65 12.54 -5.09
N LYS A 150 -18.60 12.70 -6.03
CA LYS A 150 -18.55 12.10 -7.37
C LYS A 150 -17.17 12.27 -8.04
N PHE A 151 -16.46 13.35 -7.72
CA PHE A 151 -15.10 13.62 -8.20
C PHE A 151 -14.12 12.48 -7.87
N PHE A 152 -14.02 12.01 -6.62
CA PHE A 152 -13.09 10.93 -6.25
C PHE A 152 -13.43 9.63 -6.98
N HIS A 153 -14.72 9.35 -7.14
CA HIS A 153 -15.19 8.19 -7.91
C HIS A 153 -14.81 8.30 -9.39
N SER A 154 -15.01 9.46 -10.01
CA SER A 154 -14.58 9.73 -11.39
C SER A 154 -13.06 9.61 -11.56
N MET A 155 -12.26 10.17 -10.66
CA MET A 155 -10.79 10.10 -10.72
C MET A 155 -10.29 8.67 -10.54
N LYS A 156 -10.85 7.92 -9.59
CA LYS A 156 -10.57 6.49 -9.40
C LYS A 156 -10.95 5.69 -10.65
N ASN A 157 -12.11 5.93 -11.23
CA ASN A 157 -12.56 5.22 -12.43
C ASN A 157 -11.67 5.54 -13.64
N GLY A 158 -11.26 6.80 -13.80
CA GLY A 158 -10.30 7.21 -14.83
C GLY A 158 -8.92 6.59 -14.64
N ARG A 159 -8.41 6.47 -13.40
CA ARG A 159 -7.19 5.69 -13.11
C ARG A 159 -7.38 4.21 -13.40
N ARG A 160 -8.50 3.62 -13.00
CA ARG A 160 -8.82 2.21 -13.24
C ARG A 160 -8.83 1.90 -14.74
N MET A 161 -9.40 2.79 -15.56
CA MET A 161 -9.43 2.64 -17.01
C MET A 161 -8.03 2.75 -17.62
N ARG A 162 -7.24 3.77 -17.24
CA ARG A 162 -5.86 3.94 -17.73
C ARG A 162 -4.93 2.80 -17.34
N ASN A 163 -5.13 2.21 -16.17
CA ASN A 163 -4.35 1.09 -15.67
C ASN A 163 -4.91 -0.27 -16.11
N TYR A 164 -6.04 -0.29 -16.84
CA TYR A 164 -6.61 -1.54 -17.32
C TYR A 164 -5.73 -2.10 -18.43
N PHE A 165 -5.27 -3.33 -18.23
CA PHE A 165 -4.40 -4.04 -19.15
C PHE A 165 -5.29 -4.91 -20.07
N ASN A 166 -5.60 -4.44 -21.28
CA ASN A 166 -6.48 -5.15 -22.21
C ASN A 166 -5.72 -6.19 -23.03
N ASP A 167 -4.76 -5.72 -23.81
CA ASP A 167 -4.00 -6.47 -24.78
C ASP A 167 -2.61 -5.84 -24.91
N ILE A 168 -1.60 -6.65 -25.17
CA ILE A 168 -0.25 -6.16 -25.40
C ILE A 168 0.40 -6.88 -26.56
N SER A 169 1.15 -6.12 -27.35
CA SER A 169 1.91 -6.65 -28.47
C SER A 169 3.27 -7.15 -27.99
N PHE A 170 3.50 -8.46 -28.13
CA PHE A 170 4.82 -9.09 -27.99
C PHE A 170 5.31 -9.49 -29.39
N GLY A 171 6.27 -8.74 -29.95
CA GLY A 171 6.76 -9.01 -31.30
C GLY A 171 5.66 -8.82 -32.36
N SER A 172 5.37 -9.87 -33.13
CA SER A 172 4.35 -9.87 -34.20
C SER A 172 2.93 -10.22 -33.75
N GLY A 173 2.73 -10.62 -32.48
CA GLY A 173 1.42 -11.07 -31.98
C GLY A 173 0.87 -10.20 -30.85
N LYS A 174 -0.46 -9.99 -30.86
CA LYS A 174 -1.19 -9.43 -29.71
C LYS A 174 -1.63 -10.55 -28.78
N ILE A 175 -1.30 -10.41 -27.49
CA ILE A 175 -1.72 -11.32 -26.45
C ILE A 175 -2.76 -10.62 -25.57
N SER A 176 -3.91 -11.26 -25.37
CA SER A 176 -4.99 -10.79 -24.51
C SER A 176 -5.27 -11.74 -23.33
N ASP A 177 -4.65 -12.92 -23.30
CA ASP A 177 -4.82 -13.88 -22.21
C ASP A 177 -4.02 -13.42 -20.96
N PRO A 178 -4.66 -13.28 -19.78
CA PRO A 178 -4.00 -12.80 -18.57
C PRO A 178 -2.79 -13.63 -18.11
N VAL A 179 -2.79 -14.96 -18.34
CA VAL A 179 -1.69 -15.84 -17.94
C VAL A 179 -0.49 -15.61 -18.86
N LEU A 180 -0.73 -15.66 -20.18
CA LEU A 180 0.31 -15.42 -21.19
C LEU A 180 0.90 -14.01 -21.08
N ILE A 181 0.07 -13.01 -20.73
CA ILE A 181 0.55 -11.65 -20.47
C ILE A 181 1.52 -11.63 -19.30
N LYS A 182 1.19 -12.27 -18.17
CA LYS A 182 2.07 -12.30 -16.99
C LYS A 182 3.41 -12.96 -17.28
N GLU A 183 3.39 -14.09 -17.98
CA GLU A 183 4.60 -14.81 -18.40
C GLU A 183 5.43 -13.93 -19.33
N GLY A 184 4.82 -13.37 -20.39
CA GLY A 184 5.50 -12.48 -21.33
C GLY A 184 6.09 -11.22 -20.68
N VAL A 185 5.42 -10.64 -19.68
CA VAL A 185 5.94 -9.50 -18.89
C VAL A 185 7.20 -9.92 -18.14
N VAL A 186 7.15 -11.06 -17.43
CA VAL A 186 8.27 -11.56 -16.64
C VAL A 186 9.46 -11.85 -17.55
N ASP A 187 9.25 -12.52 -18.67
CA ASP A 187 10.32 -12.88 -19.59
C ASP A 187 10.90 -11.66 -20.30
N PHE A 188 10.06 -10.71 -20.71
CA PHE A 188 10.53 -9.44 -21.28
C PHE A 188 11.48 -8.72 -20.32
N PHE A 189 11.10 -8.54 -19.05
CA PHE A 189 11.94 -7.82 -18.10
C PHE A 189 13.13 -8.63 -17.62
N LYS A 190 13.02 -9.96 -17.49
CA LYS A 190 14.19 -10.81 -17.26
C LYS A 190 15.23 -10.59 -18.35
N ASN A 191 14.83 -10.66 -19.62
CA ASN A 191 15.73 -10.45 -20.75
C ASN A 191 16.26 -9.01 -20.81
N TYR A 192 15.40 -8.02 -20.54
CA TYR A 192 15.78 -6.61 -20.52
C TYR A 192 16.83 -6.27 -19.44
N TYR A 193 16.73 -6.90 -18.26
CA TYR A 193 17.67 -6.71 -17.14
C TYR A 193 18.79 -7.74 -17.10
N THR A 194 18.81 -8.72 -18.00
CA THR A 194 19.94 -9.65 -18.11
C THR A 194 21.14 -8.87 -18.63
N LYS A 195 22.26 -8.95 -17.90
CA LYS A 195 23.50 -8.27 -18.25
C LYS A 195 23.92 -8.61 -19.68
N VAL A 196 23.91 -7.61 -20.55
CA VAL A 196 24.75 -7.63 -21.75
C VAL A 196 26.19 -7.47 -21.26
N LYS A 197 27.13 -8.29 -21.78
CA LYS A 197 28.57 -8.07 -21.51
C LYS A 197 28.96 -6.70 -22.06
N TRP A 198 29.02 -5.72 -21.18
CA TRP A 198 29.56 -4.40 -21.49
C TRP A 198 31.03 -4.37 -21.08
N ASN A 199 31.91 -4.07 -22.02
CA ASN A 199 33.32 -3.81 -21.71
C ASN A 199 33.40 -2.42 -21.04
N HIS A 200 33.33 -2.40 -19.71
CA HIS A 200 33.54 -1.18 -18.96
C HIS A 200 34.99 -0.71 -19.13
N PRO A 201 35.24 0.59 -19.36
CA PRO A 201 36.59 1.14 -19.29
C PRO A 201 37.25 0.77 -17.97
N SER A 202 38.54 0.46 -18.00
CA SER A 202 39.30 0.19 -16.78
C SER A 202 39.30 1.43 -15.90
N ILE A 203 38.91 1.26 -14.64
CA ILE A 203 39.02 2.29 -13.60
C ILE A 203 40.35 2.20 -12.84
N ILE A 204 41.22 1.26 -13.22
CA ILE A 204 42.54 1.05 -12.61
C ILE A 204 43.45 2.23 -12.99
N GLY A 205 44.02 2.91 -11.97
CA GLY A 205 44.91 4.06 -12.15
C GLY A 205 44.22 5.42 -12.09
N LEU A 206 42.90 5.47 -11.92
CA LEU A 206 42.19 6.72 -11.63
C LEU A 206 42.30 7.06 -10.14
N ASN A 207 42.58 8.33 -9.84
CA ASN A 207 42.62 8.82 -8.47
C ASN A 207 41.21 9.23 -8.05
N PHE A 208 40.62 8.52 -7.09
CA PHE A 208 39.31 8.83 -6.54
C PHE A 208 39.47 9.49 -5.17
N MET A 209 38.61 10.46 -4.87
CA MET A 209 38.49 10.94 -3.49
C MET A 209 38.04 9.79 -2.59
N GLY A 210 38.74 9.61 -1.48
CA GLY A 210 38.48 8.56 -0.50
C GLY A 210 37.99 9.15 0.82
N LEU A 211 37.23 8.36 1.56
CA LEU A 211 36.78 8.73 2.90
C LEU A 211 37.95 8.73 3.90
N LYS A 212 37.95 9.69 4.81
CA LYS A 212 38.86 9.71 5.96
C LYS A 212 38.58 8.51 6.86
N ASP A 213 39.56 8.10 7.65
CA ASP A 213 39.39 6.98 8.60
C ASP A 213 38.24 7.25 9.58
N SER A 214 38.12 8.49 10.08
CA SER A 214 37.02 8.88 10.97
C SER A 214 35.64 8.73 10.34
N GLU A 215 35.50 9.06 9.05
CA GLU A 215 34.23 8.92 8.31
C GLU A 215 33.91 7.45 8.05
N ARG A 216 34.93 6.63 7.75
CA ARG A 216 34.77 5.18 7.56
C ARG A 216 34.31 4.49 8.85
N GLU A 217 34.91 4.83 9.98
CA GLU A 217 34.52 4.26 11.27
C GLU A 217 33.12 4.73 11.69
N ALA A 218 32.77 6.00 11.44
CA ALA A 218 31.41 6.51 11.70
C ALA A 218 30.33 5.74 10.93
N LEU A 219 30.58 5.34 9.68
CA LEU A 219 29.63 4.56 8.88
C LEU A 219 29.43 3.12 9.39
N LYS A 220 30.41 2.56 10.09
CA LYS A 220 30.40 1.18 10.60
C LYS A 220 29.69 1.02 11.94
N VAL A 221 29.45 2.11 12.68
CA VAL A 221 28.77 2.10 13.99
C VAL A 221 27.44 1.34 13.89
N GLY A 222 26.99 0.68 14.96
CA GLY A 222 25.67 0.03 14.98
C GLY A 222 24.51 1.01 14.74
N PHE A 223 23.37 0.52 14.28
CA PHE A 223 22.15 1.33 14.12
C PHE A 223 21.47 1.55 15.47
N SER A 224 21.07 2.78 15.79
CA SER A 224 20.32 3.07 17.03
C SER A 224 18.81 3.02 16.77
N GLU A 225 18.02 2.82 17.82
CA GLU A 225 16.55 2.83 17.69
C GLU A 225 16.06 4.21 17.26
N GLU A 226 16.66 5.28 17.80
CA GLU A 226 16.32 6.67 17.48
C GLU A 226 16.58 6.98 16.01
N GLU A 227 17.69 6.49 15.45
CA GLU A 227 18.01 6.62 14.03
C GLU A 227 16.95 5.96 13.15
N VAL A 228 16.56 4.74 13.49
CA VAL A 228 15.56 3.97 12.74
C VAL A 228 14.18 4.60 12.89
N TRP A 229 13.81 5.06 14.09
CA TRP A 229 12.55 5.73 14.34
C TRP A 229 12.45 7.07 13.60
N ALA A 230 13.52 7.86 13.57
CA ALA A 230 13.57 9.10 12.78
C ALA A 230 13.31 8.83 11.30
N VAL A 231 13.85 7.74 10.74
CA VAL A 231 13.55 7.31 9.37
C VAL A 231 12.08 6.96 9.20
N VAL A 232 11.51 6.17 10.11
CA VAL A 232 10.09 5.80 10.07
C VAL A 232 9.21 7.06 10.09
N CYS A 233 9.46 8.00 11.00
CA CYS A 233 8.75 9.26 11.10
C CYS A 233 8.85 10.11 9.83
N SER A 234 10.05 10.21 9.25
CA SER A 234 10.32 11.05 8.07
C SER A 234 9.65 10.55 6.79
N CYS A 235 9.33 9.26 6.71
CA CYS A 235 8.72 8.67 5.52
C CYS A 235 7.23 9.02 5.40
N ASP A 236 6.76 9.22 4.16
CA ASP A 236 5.32 9.28 3.88
C ASP A 236 4.68 7.91 4.16
N GLY A 237 3.80 7.88 5.17
CA GLY A 237 3.19 6.67 5.68
C GLY A 237 2.19 6.02 4.73
N ASN A 238 1.59 6.82 3.84
CA ASN A 238 0.51 6.41 2.95
C ASN A 238 1.02 5.81 1.62
N GLN A 239 2.31 5.53 1.52
CA GLN A 239 2.89 4.89 0.35
C GLN A 239 2.32 3.47 0.13
N THR A 240 2.27 3.04 -1.14
CA THR A 240 1.81 1.69 -1.49
C THR A 240 2.72 0.64 -0.83
N PRO A 241 2.14 -0.33 -0.10
CA PRO A 241 2.90 -1.39 0.52
C PRO A 241 3.44 -2.37 -0.54
N GLY A 242 4.42 -3.18 -0.14
CA GLY A 242 4.93 -4.28 -0.94
C GLY A 242 4.09 -5.56 -0.75
N PRO A 243 4.66 -6.75 -1.03
CA PRO A 243 4.02 -8.05 -0.78
C PRO A 243 3.52 -8.32 0.64
N ASP A 244 4.14 -7.67 1.63
CA ASP A 244 3.71 -7.65 3.03
C ASP A 244 2.33 -6.99 3.21
N ASP A 245 1.90 -6.16 2.27
CA ASP A 245 0.67 -5.37 2.27
C ASP A 245 0.53 -4.40 3.47
N LEU A 246 1.59 -4.20 4.26
CA LEU A 246 1.66 -3.27 5.39
C LEU A 246 2.41 -2.00 4.97
N ASN A 247 1.82 -0.82 5.21
CA ASN A 247 2.46 0.45 4.88
C ASN A 247 3.17 1.05 6.11
N LEU A 248 3.82 2.20 5.92
CA LEU A 248 4.59 2.82 6.99
C LEU A 248 3.70 3.50 8.05
N ASP A 249 2.46 3.89 7.73
CA ASP A 249 1.50 4.34 8.75
C ASP A 249 1.13 3.22 9.73
N PHE A 250 1.00 1.98 9.25
CA PHE A 250 0.84 0.81 10.13
C PHE A 250 2.03 0.64 11.07
N VAL A 251 3.26 0.78 10.56
CA VAL A 251 4.49 0.68 11.38
C VAL A 251 4.55 1.79 12.43
N LYS A 252 4.21 3.03 12.06
CA LYS A 252 4.14 4.17 12.98
C LYS A 252 3.13 3.93 14.10
N ALA A 253 1.92 3.51 13.75
CA ALA A 253 0.84 3.31 14.71
C ALA A 253 1.09 2.15 15.68
N ASN A 254 1.84 1.13 15.24
CA ASN A 254 2.10 -0.08 16.03
C ASN A 254 3.59 -0.21 16.40
N TRP A 255 4.32 0.91 16.49
CA TRP A 255 5.76 0.93 16.73
C TRP A 255 6.16 0.10 17.96
N ASN A 256 5.46 0.28 19.07
CA ASN A 256 5.73 -0.45 20.33
C ASN A 256 5.71 -1.98 20.16
N ALA A 257 4.91 -2.51 19.24
CA ALA A 257 4.84 -3.95 18.96
C ALA A 257 5.91 -4.41 17.95
N ILE A 258 6.34 -3.53 17.05
CA ILE A 258 7.19 -3.86 15.89
C ILE A 258 8.67 -3.56 16.15
N GLN A 259 8.97 -2.55 16.97
CA GLN A 259 10.30 -1.96 17.15
C GLN A 259 11.37 -3.02 17.48
N VAL A 260 11.07 -3.93 18.41
CA VAL A 260 12.01 -4.97 18.86
C VAL A 260 12.34 -5.93 17.72
N ASP A 261 11.35 -6.37 16.96
CA ASP A 261 11.54 -7.27 15.83
C ASP A 261 12.31 -6.59 14.69
N LEU A 262 11.99 -5.32 14.42
CA LEU A 262 12.66 -4.53 13.40
C LEU A 262 14.13 -4.27 13.75
N MET A 263 14.42 -3.88 14.99
CA MET A 263 15.78 -3.64 15.47
C MET A 263 16.61 -4.93 15.46
N ASN A 264 16.04 -6.05 15.91
CA ASN A 264 16.69 -7.36 15.83
C ASN A 264 17.09 -7.71 14.39
N PHE A 265 16.22 -7.44 13.42
CA PHE A 265 16.51 -7.63 12.01
C PHE A 265 17.63 -6.71 11.51
N ILE A 266 17.58 -5.42 11.84
CA ILE A 266 18.61 -4.45 11.42
C ILE A 266 19.98 -4.80 12.01
N HIS A 267 20.04 -5.25 13.27
CA HIS A 267 21.28 -5.68 13.91
C HIS A 267 21.83 -6.98 13.32
N GLU A 268 20.98 -7.95 12.98
CA GLU A 268 21.41 -9.17 12.29
C GLU A 268 21.99 -8.83 10.91
N PHE A 269 21.32 -7.94 10.16
CA PHE A 269 21.82 -7.43 8.89
C PHE A 269 23.18 -6.75 9.03
N HIS A 270 23.34 -5.88 10.04
CA HIS A 270 24.60 -5.18 10.30
C HIS A 270 25.75 -6.14 10.62
N ARG A 271 25.49 -7.18 11.43
CA ARG A 271 26.52 -8.13 11.87
C ARG A 271 26.96 -9.09 10.76
N ASN A 272 26.00 -9.63 10.02
CA ASN A 272 26.26 -10.76 9.12
C ASN A 272 26.42 -10.32 7.65
N GLY A 273 25.95 -9.12 7.29
CA GLY A 273 25.82 -8.71 5.89
C GLY A 273 24.91 -9.62 5.06
N GLU A 274 24.10 -10.45 5.72
CA GLU A 274 23.34 -11.52 5.09
C GLU A 274 22.05 -11.04 4.42
N SER A 275 21.57 -11.86 3.49
CA SER A 275 20.58 -11.44 2.51
C SER A 275 19.18 -11.23 3.10
N VAL A 276 18.63 -10.06 2.79
CA VAL A 276 17.24 -9.62 2.99
C VAL A 276 16.24 -10.34 2.08
N LYS A 277 16.54 -11.56 1.58
CA LYS A 277 15.76 -12.24 0.51
C LYS A 277 14.26 -12.28 0.77
N ASP A 278 13.83 -12.58 1.99
CA ASP A 278 12.41 -12.63 2.32
C ASP A 278 11.73 -11.26 2.34
N LEU A 279 12.47 -10.22 2.70
CA LEU A 279 12.00 -8.85 2.74
C LEU A 279 12.20 -8.12 1.40
N ASN A 280 13.08 -8.61 0.52
CA ASN A 280 13.35 -8.08 -0.81
C ASN A 280 12.46 -8.71 -1.90
N LYS A 281 11.38 -9.41 -1.49
CA LYS A 281 10.30 -9.77 -2.40
C LYS A 281 9.58 -8.49 -2.82
N THR A 282 9.32 -8.32 -4.11
CA THR A 282 8.70 -7.11 -4.66
C THR A 282 7.51 -7.46 -5.53
N PHE A 283 6.51 -6.57 -5.54
CA PHE A 283 5.51 -6.59 -6.61
C PHE A 283 5.98 -5.67 -7.73
N VAL A 284 6.01 -6.18 -8.95
CA VAL A 284 6.27 -5.35 -10.14
C VAL A 284 4.96 -4.73 -10.58
N ALA A 285 4.82 -3.42 -10.39
CA ALA A 285 3.71 -2.64 -10.90
C ALA A 285 4.10 -2.00 -12.24
N LEU A 286 3.28 -2.21 -13.27
CA LEU A 286 3.49 -1.59 -14.57
C LEU A 286 2.70 -0.28 -14.65
N ILE A 287 3.41 0.84 -14.81
CA ILE A 287 2.80 2.16 -14.97
C ILE A 287 2.89 2.59 -16.44
N PRO A 288 1.76 2.86 -17.11
CA PRO A 288 1.78 3.32 -18.50
C PRO A 288 2.47 4.70 -18.60
N LYS A 289 3.38 4.84 -19.58
CA LYS A 289 4.06 6.10 -19.92
C LYS A 289 3.18 7.04 -20.73
N ARG A 290 2.26 6.47 -21.51
CA ARG A 290 1.37 7.17 -22.43
C ARG A 290 -0.04 6.60 -22.37
N THR A 291 -1.00 7.34 -22.90
CA THR A 291 -2.36 6.85 -23.13
C THR A 291 -2.35 5.71 -24.15
N HIS A 292 -3.11 4.65 -23.90
CA HIS A 292 -3.21 3.46 -24.77
C HIS A 292 -1.83 2.82 -25.04
N PRO A 293 -1.18 2.23 -24.01
CA PRO A 293 0.08 1.52 -24.18
C PRO A 293 -0.15 0.26 -25.05
N GLU A 294 0.73 0.04 -26.03
CA GLU A 294 0.62 -1.09 -26.97
C GLU A 294 1.75 -2.10 -26.79
N THR A 295 2.91 -1.66 -26.30
CA THR A 295 4.11 -2.50 -26.16
C THR A 295 4.63 -2.45 -24.73
N MET A 296 5.45 -3.44 -24.35
CA MET A 296 6.11 -3.47 -23.02
C MET A 296 6.99 -2.24 -22.76
N LYS A 297 7.54 -1.62 -23.81
CA LYS A 297 8.35 -0.39 -23.71
C LYS A 297 7.53 0.82 -23.27
N ASP A 298 6.21 0.78 -23.45
CA ASP A 298 5.29 1.83 -23.04
C ASP A 298 4.98 1.80 -21.55
N PHE A 299 5.48 0.80 -20.83
CA PHE A 299 5.34 0.70 -19.38
C PHE A 299 6.65 1.03 -18.68
N ARG A 300 6.54 1.65 -17.49
CA ARG A 300 7.62 1.74 -16.51
C ARG A 300 7.38 0.67 -15.45
N PRO A 301 8.30 -0.29 -15.28
CA PRO A 301 8.22 -1.19 -14.14
C PRO A 301 8.59 -0.41 -12.87
N ILE A 302 7.77 -0.53 -11.84
CA ILE A 302 8.08 -0.07 -10.49
C ILE A 302 8.05 -1.27 -9.55
N SER A 303 9.17 -1.51 -8.86
CA SER A 303 9.27 -2.53 -7.83
C SER A 303 8.74 -1.99 -6.50
N LEU A 304 7.59 -2.49 -6.08
CA LEU A 304 7.01 -2.22 -4.76
C LEU A 304 7.64 -3.19 -3.75
N VAL A 305 8.67 -2.71 -3.06
CA VAL A 305 9.37 -3.41 -1.97
C VAL A 305 8.57 -3.37 -0.66
N ASN A 306 8.82 -4.33 0.22
CA ASN A 306 8.24 -4.37 1.57
C ASN A 306 8.62 -3.13 2.40
N SER A 307 7.73 -2.70 3.28
CA SER A 307 7.93 -1.46 4.06
C SER A 307 9.13 -1.58 5.01
N MET A 308 9.37 -2.76 5.58
CA MET A 308 10.54 -3.00 6.44
C MET A 308 11.86 -2.88 5.68
N TYR A 309 11.90 -3.35 4.42
CA TYR A 309 13.07 -3.17 3.57
C TYR A 309 13.29 -1.70 3.20
N LYS A 310 12.23 -0.92 2.96
CA LYS A 310 12.33 0.53 2.72
C LYS A 310 12.97 1.26 3.89
N ILE A 311 12.63 0.88 5.12
CA ILE A 311 13.23 1.46 6.34
C ILE A 311 14.73 1.21 6.33
N LEU A 312 15.17 -0.05 6.18
CA LEU A 312 16.60 -0.39 6.13
C LEU A 312 17.33 0.38 5.02
N ALA A 313 16.79 0.37 3.80
CA ALA A 313 17.40 1.07 2.66
C ALA A 313 17.51 2.58 2.91
N LYS A 314 16.51 3.19 3.57
CA LYS A 314 16.51 4.61 3.87
C LYS A 314 17.48 4.97 5.00
N VAL A 315 17.61 4.11 6.02
CA VAL A 315 18.64 4.26 7.07
C VAL A 315 20.04 4.25 6.43
N LEU A 316 20.34 3.27 5.59
CA LEU A 316 21.61 3.18 4.88
C LEU A 316 21.87 4.40 3.98
N ALA A 317 20.86 4.84 3.23
CA ALA A 317 20.98 6.02 2.38
C ALA A 317 21.23 7.31 3.19
N ASN A 318 20.61 7.45 4.36
CA ASN A 318 20.82 8.59 5.24
C ASN A 318 22.25 8.63 5.79
N ARG A 319 22.85 7.48 6.12
CA ARG A 319 24.26 7.39 6.50
C ARG A 319 25.19 7.75 5.36
N LEU A 320 24.97 7.17 4.18
CA LEU A 320 25.78 7.50 3.00
C LEU A 320 25.72 8.99 2.68
N LYS A 321 24.54 9.63 2.81
CA LYS A 321 24.36 11.06 2.58
C LYS A 321 25.34 11.93 3.38
N LEU A 322 25.74 11.52 4.59
CA LEU A 322 26.68 12.28 5.43
C LEU A 322 28.07 12.41 4.80
N VAL A 323 28.46 11.45 3.95
CA VAL A 323 29.80 11.39 3.35
C VAL A 323 29.81 11.63 1.84
N MET A 324 28.65 11.62 1.18
CA MET A 324 28.55 11.80 -0.27
C MET A 324 29.21 13.10 -0.76
N GLY A 325 29.15 14.18 0.01
CA GLY A 325 29.79 15.45 -0.35
C GLY A 325 31.31 15.35 -0.50
N CYS A 326 31.96 14.46 0.24
CA CYS A 326 33.41 14.25 0.18
C CYS A 326 33.84 13.32 -0.97
N LEU A 327 32.88 12.66 -1.62
CA LEU A 327 33.13 11.68 -2.69
C LEU A 327 32.79 12.23 -4.08
N ILE A 328 32.01 13.31 -4.15
CA ILE A 328 31.63 13.95 -5.40
C ILE A 328 32.67 15.04 -5.70
N SER A 329 33.33 14.95 -6.85
CA SER A 329 34.20 16.03 -7.34
C SER A 329 33.37 17.28 -7.58
N GLU A 330 33.84 18.43 -7.10
CA GLU A 330 33.41 19.72 -7.65
C GLU A 330 33.82 19.68 -9.12
N SER A 331 32.82 19.69 -10.01
CA SER A 331 33.02 19.69 -11.46
C SER A 331 33.04 21.12 -11.97
#